data_AF-A0AAU9B2H0-F1
#
_entry.id   AF-A0AAU9B2H0-F1
#
_cell.length_a   1.000
_cell.length_b   1.000
_cell.length_c   1.000
_cell.angle_alpha   90.00
_cell.angle_beta   90.00
_cell.angle_gamma   90.00
#
_symmetry.space_group_name_H-M   'P 1'
#
loop_
_entity.id
_entity.type
_entity.pdbx_description
1 polymer ?
#
loop_
_entity_poly.entity_id
_entity_poly.type
_entity_poly.pdbx_seq_one_letter_code
_entity_poly.pdbx_strand_id
1 'polypeptide(L)'
;MDKSLTEQMQEKITDGLEGAFDSVIESRRAYYEKNPGKVPGPAAVDALIRSVCTQNAAISGGAGLVPGPFGMLAVVPELLLVINNQIKLIYDIGVAQGKGEKISRELLVGIFITAAGAGAGGLLVMHGGKVLVRRASLRVMQRIIALLGGRITQQALKSAVSKWLPGVGAAAMAVWTGYLTKQIGQRASEVFKKDIVDETELLDVAEDLSTSAASAASLEKDEEGDALEFCKLQVLIDLAKIDGRIDDEERRFIESALESAELTPAQREQLGASLAGKSQDLRGLDALAAKPDSAIALLSNMVVLAKKDGDFHVTERLYIKRVGELLGFRPEEVEELAALE
;
A
#
# COMPACT_ATOMS: atom_id res chain seq x y z
N MET A 1 -6.47 7.22 -32.65
CA MET A 1 -6.82 6.20 -31.64
C MET A 1 -6.93 6.93 -30.33
N ASP A 2 -8.11 6.96 -29.72
CA ASP A 2 -8.28 7.54 -28.39
C ASP A 2 -7.62 6.63 -27.36
N LYS A 3 -6.83 7.23 -26.46
CA LYS A 3 -6.17 6.52 -25.35
C LYS A 3 -7.23 5.90 -24.44
N SER A 4 -7.00 4.68 -23.97
CA SER A 4 -7.90 4.05 -23.00
C SER A 4 -7.96 4.86 -21.70
N LEU A 5 -9.04 4.72 -20.93
CA LEU A 5 -9.20 5.44 -19.66
C LEU A 5 -8.05 5.15 -18.67
N THR A 6 -7.58 3.90 -18.66
CA THR A 6 -6.42 3.44 -17.88
C THR A 6 -5.14 4.14 -18.29
N GLU A 7 -4.88 4.27 -19.59
CA GLU A 7 -3.71 4.98 -20.12
C GLU A 7 -3.75 6.47 -19.74
N GLN A 8 -4.93 7.10 -19.81
CA GLN A 8 -5.10 8.50 -19.41
C GLN A 8 -4.87 8.71 -17.91
N MET A 9 -5.30 7.78 -17.06
CA MET A 9 -5.02 7.82 -15.62
C MET A 9 -3.53 7.66 -15.32
N GLN A 10 -2.90 6.68 -15.95
CA GLN A 10 -1.47 6.41 -15.76
C GLN A 10 -0.62 7.61 -16.18
N GLU A 11 -0.91 8.21 -17.33
CA GLU A 11 -0.25 9.42 -17.81
C GLU A 11 -0.38 10.54 -16.78
N LYS A 12 -1.61 10.89 -16.36
CA LYS A 12 -1.83 11.98 -15.39
C LYS A 12 -1.19 11.74 -14.02
N ILE A 13 -1.20 10.50 -13.53
CA ILE A 13 -0.54 10.14 -12.27
C ILE A 13 0.98 10.27 -12.43
N THR A 14 1.53 9.77 -13.53
CA THR A 14 2.98 9.84 -13.82
C THR A 14 3.44 11.30 -13.93
N ASP A 15 2.72 12.11 -14.69
CA ASP A 15 3.00 13.54 -14.86
C ASP A 15 2.91 14.28 -13.52
N GLY A 16 1.88 13.98 -12.71
CA GLY A 16 1.73 14.56 -11.38
C GLY A 16 2.86 14.19 -10.42
N LEU A 17 3.44 12.99 -10.56
CA LEU A 17 4.56 12.53 -9.75
C LEU A 17 5.91 13.09 -10.21
N GLU A 18 6.08 13.41 -11.49
CA GLU A 18 7.38 13.81 -12.07
C GLU A 18 8.01 15.02 -11.36
N GLY A 19 7.18 15.96 -10.90
CA GLY A 19 7.59 17.15 -10.15
C GLY A 19 7.19 17.19 -8.67
N ALA A 20 6.42 16.21 -8.17
CA ALA A 20 5.86 16.27 -6.82
C ALA A 20 6.93 16.32 -5.73
N PHE A 21 7.98 15.50 -5.86
CA PHE A 21 9.05 15.40 -4.87
C PHE A 21 9.88 16.69 -4.77
N ASP A 22 10.30 17.24 -5.91
CA ASP A 22 11.07 18.47 -5.96
C ASP A 22 10.24 19.67 -5.47
N SER A 23 8.98 19.74 -5.90
CA SER A 23 8.05 20.78 -5.45
C SER A 23 7.81 20.74 -3.93
N VAL A 24 7.73 19.55 -3.33
CA VAL A 24 7.63 19.41 -1.88
C VAL A 24 8.91 19.85 -1.18
N ILE A 25 10.08 19.43 -1.66
CA ILE A 25 11.37 19.86 -1.08
C ILE A 25 11.48 21.38 -1.08
N GLU A 26 11.25 22.03 -2.22
CA GLU A 26 11.34 23.49 -2.36
C GLU A 26 10.33 24.21 -1.47
N SER A 27 9.06 23.80 -1.52
CA SER A 27 7.98 24.45 -0.76
C SER A 27 8.14 24.29 0.75
N ARG A 28 8.56 23.11 1.23
CA ARG A 28 8.76 22.84 2.66
C ARG A 28 10.02 23.49 3.19
N ARG A 29 11.12 23.49 2.41
CA ARG A 29 12.33 24.24 2.77
C ARG A 29 12.02 25.72 2.96
N ALA A 30 11.39 26.35 1.96
CA ALA A 30 10.99 27.75 2.04
C ALA A 30 10.01 28.03 3.19
N TYR A 31 9.12 27.08 3.51
CA TYR A 31 8.21 27.20 4.65
C TYR A 31 8.97 27.29 5.98
N TYR A 32 9.94 26.40 6.23
CA TYR A 32 10.69 26.38 7.48
C TYR A 32 11.72 27.50 7.59
N GLU A 33 12.31 27.94 6.48
CA GLU A 33 13.16 29.14 6.44
C GLU A 33 12.38 30.39 6.87
N LYS A 34 11.13 30.53 6.40
CA LYS A 34 10.25 31.65 6.78
C LYS A 34 9.61 31.47 8.16
N ASN A 35 9.57 30.26 8.70
CA ASN A 35 8.94 29.94 9.98
C ASN A 35 9.87 29.11 10.88
N PRO A 36 11.02 29.64 11.36
CA PRO A 36 11.98 28.87 12.15
C PRO A 36 11.38 28.27 13.43
N GLY A 37 10.45 28.98 14.07
CA GLY A 37 9.76 28.51 15.28
C GLY A 37 8.72 27.41 15.06
N LYS A 38 8.44 27.01 13.81
CA LYS A 38 7.52 25.92 13.46
C LYS A 38 8.23 24.63 13.05
N VAL A 39 9.56 24.62 13.09
CA VAL A 39 10.36 23.42 12.85
C VAL A 39 9.98 22.38 13.91
N PRO A 40 9.45 21.20 13.51
CA PRO A 40 9.08 20.17 14.46
C PRO A 40 10.32 19.62 15.16
N GLY A 41 10.16 19.15 16.41
CA GLY A 41 11.19 18.37 17.10
C GLY A 41 10.95 16.86 16.97
N PRO A 42 11.90 16.00 17.38
CA PRO A 42 11.77 14.54 17.27
C PRO A 42 10.53 13.97 17.97
N ALA A 43 10.10 14.57 19.09
CA ALA A 43 8.91 14.15 19.83
C ALA A 43 7.59 14.41 19.07
N ALA A 44 7.60 15.27 18.04
CA ALA A 44 6.41 15.58 17.25
C ALA A 44 6.15 14.57 16.12
N VAL A 45 7.06 13.63 15.86
CA VAL A 45 6.96 12.68 14.74
C VAL A 45 5.65 11.89 14.76
N ASP A 46 5.28 11.31 15.91
CA ASP A 46 4.04 10.53 16.01
C ASP A 46 2.78 11.41 15.78
N ALA A 47 2.83 12.68 16.21
CA ALA A 47 1.75 13.63 15.99
C ALA A 47 1.64 14.03 14.52
N LEU A 48 2.77 14.23 13.82
CA LEU A 48 2.80 14.49 12.37
C LEU A 48 2.18 13.32 11.60
N ILE A 49 2.58 12.08 11.92
CA ILE A 49 2.05 10.87 11.28
C ILE A 49 0.53 10.81 11.47
N ARG A 50 0.05 10.91 12.72
CA ARG A 50 -1.39 10.88 13.03
C ARG A 50 -2.15 11.97 12.29
N SER A 51 -1.65 13.20 12.28
CA SER A 51 -2.29 14.33 11.61
C SER A 51 -2.47 14.08 10.11
N VAL A 52 -1.43 13.59 9.43
CA VAL A 52 -1.49 13.33 7.99
C VAL A 52 -2.32 12.09 7.67
N CYS A 53 -2.31 11.05 8.52
CA CYS A 53 -3.23 9.92 8.41
C CYS A 53 -4.68 10.38 8.44
N THR A 54 -5.07 11.18 9.44
CA THR A 54 -6.44 11.69 9.57
C THR A 54 -6.81 12.58 8.38
N GLN A 55 -5.90 13.48 7.96
CA GLN A 55 -6.14 14.35 6.81
C GLN A 55 -6.37 13.54 5.52
N ASN A 56 -5.50 12.57 5.24
CA ASN A 56 -5.60 11.80 4.01
C ASN A 56 -6.78 10.81 4.04
N ALA A 57 -7.09 10.22 5.20
CA ALA A 57 -8.30 9.41 5.37
C ALA A 57 -9.56 10.25 5.11
N ALA A 58 -9.62 11.50 5.59
CA ALA A 58 -10.73 12.41 5.31
C ALA A 58 -10.82 12.79 3.83
N ILE A 59 -9.69 13.04 3.17
CA ILE A 59 -9.64 13.31 1.72
C ILE A 59 -10.22 12.13 0.94
N SER A 60 -9.77 10.90 1.26
CA SER A 60 -10.25 9.71 0.56
C SER A 60 -11.67 9.30 0.92
N GLY A 61 -12.11 9.56 2.15
CA GLY A 61 -13.50 9.35 2.56
C GLY A 61 -14.48 10.34 1.90
N GLY A 62 -14.04 11.56 1.60
CA GLY A 62 -14.90 12.59 0.99
C GLY A 62 -15.06 12.49 -0.53
N ALA A 63 -14.08 11.91 -1.23
CA ALA A 63 -14.04 11.87 -2.70
C ALA A 63 -14.78 10.67 -3.33
N GLY A 64 -15.16 9.66 -2.54
CA GLY A 64 -15.82 8.43 -3.01
C GLY A 64 -17.29 8.56 -3.44
N LEU A 65 -17.80 9.77 -3.69
CA LEU A 65 -19.23 10.02 -3.94
C LEU A 65 -19.61 10.17 -5.42
N VAL A 66 -18.67 10.08 -6.37
CA VAL A 66 -18.94 10.29 -7.80
C VAL A 66 -19.08 8.94 -8.54
N PRO A 67 -20.31 8.53 -8.92
CA PRO A 67 -20.48 7.29 -9.67
C PRO A 67 -20.10 7.48 -11.16
N GLY A 68 -19.23 6.62 -11.67
CA GLY A 68 -19.21 6.17 -13.06
C GLY A 68 -17.80 6.00 -13.61
N PRO A 69 -17.63 5.78 -14.92
CA PRO A 69 -16.32 5.87 -15.56
C PRO A 69 -15.63 7.24 -15.36
N PHE A 70 -16.41 8.31 -15.21
CA PHE A 70 -15.92 9.65 -14.86
C PHE A 70 -15.40 9.73 -13.41
N GLY A 71 -15.91 8.90 -12.50
CA GLY A 71 -15.38 8.74 -11.16
C GLY A 71 -13.94 8.21 -11.14
N MET A 72 -13.57 7.34 -12.10
CA MET A 72 -12.19 6.82 -12.21
C MET A 72 -11.17 7.93 -12.48
N LEU A 73 -11.51 8.93 -13.30
CA LEU A 73 -10.63 10.07 -13.54
C LEU A 73 -10.60 11.06 -12.37
N ALA A 74 -11.70 11.19 -11.63
CA ALA A 74 -11.80 12.06 -10.46
C ALA A 74 -10.92 11.60 -9.28
N VAL A 75 -10.57 10.31 -9.23
CA VAL A 75 -9.63 9.74 -8.25
C VAL A 75 -8.20 10.24 -8.47
N VAL A 76 -7.81 10.63 -9.68
CA VAL A 76 -6.42 11.02 -9.97
C VAL A 76 -5.99 12.27 -9.18
N PRO A 77 -6.74 13.40 -9.20
CA PRO A 77 -6.42 14.55 -8.35
C PRO A 77 -6.38 14.23 -6.85
N GLU A 78 -7.28 13.37 -6.38
CA GLU A 78 -7.34 12.92 -4.98
C GLU A 78 -6.08 12.14 -4.60
N LEU A 79 -5.70 11.14 -5.39
CA LEU A 79 -4.49 10.34 -5.17
C LEU A 79 -3.24 11.22 -5.19
N LEU A 80 -3.14 12.16 -6.14
CA LEU A 80 -2.01 13.09 -6.20
C LEU A 80 -1.94 13.98 -4.95
N LEU A 81 -3.08 14.41 -4.40
CA LEU A 81 -3.13 15.18 -3.16
C LEU A 81 -2.67 14.34 -1.95
N VAL A 82 -3.16 13.11 -1.84
CA VAL A 82 -2.75 12.15 -0.80
C VAL A 82 -1.25 11.90 -0.84
N ILE A 83 -0.71 11.63 -2.03
CA ILE A 83 0.72 11.38 -2.24
C ILE A 83 1.52 12.64 -1.88
N ASN A 84 1.06 13.83 -2.29
CA ASN A 84 1.74 15.07 -1.94
C ASN A 84 1.82 15.27 -0.42
N ASN A 85 0.75 14.97 0.31
CA ASN A 85 0.73 15.00 1.77
C ASN A 85 1.67 13.95 2.38
N GLN A 86 1.77 12.75 1.80
CA GLN A 86 2.71 11.71 2.22
C GLN A 86 4.17 12.14 2.00
N ILE A 87 4.50 12.75 0.87
CA ILE A 87 5.86 13.27 0.60
C ILE A 87 6.21 14.39 1.59
N LYS A 88 5.26 15.29 1.88
CA LYS A 88 5.43 16.34 2.90
C LYS A 88 5.68 15.73 4.29
N LEU A 89 4.95 14.68 4.65
CA LEU A 89 5.18 13.95 5.90
C LEU A 89 6.60 13.41 6.00
N ILE A 90 7.12 12.77 4.93
CA ILE A 90 8.51 12.28 4.92
C ILE A 90 9.49 13.44 5.15
N TYR A 91 9.31 14.55 4.44
CA TYR A 91 10.15 15.73 4.59
C TYR A 91 10.12 16.29 6.02
N ASP A 92 8.93 16.47 6.58
CA ASP A 92 8.71 17.03 7.91
C ASP A 92 9.30 16.13 9.01
N ILE A 93 9.25 14.81 8.85
CA ILE A 93 9.92 13.85 9.74
C ILE A 93 11.43 13.99 9.63
N GLY A 94 11.98 14.13 8.41
CA GLY A 94 13.42 14.34 8.22
C GLY A 94 13.91 15.62 8.90
N VAL A 95 13.16 16.72 8.76
CA VAL A 95 13.42 17.96 9.49
C VAL A 95 13.30 17.77 11.00
N ALA A 96 12.28 17.05 11.47
CA ALA A 96 12.07 16.77 12.90
C ALA A 96 13.24 16.00 13.54
N GLN A 97 13.92 15.17 12.76
CA GLN A 97 15.11 14.42 13.17
C GLN A 97 16.43 15.18 12.94
N GLY A 98 16.37 16.47 12.57
CA GLY A 98 17.55 17.30 12.30
C GLY A 98 18.29 16.94 11.01
N LYS A 99 17.64 16.24 10.07
CA LYS A 99 18.21 15.81 8.79
C LYS A 99 17.80 16.69 7.61
N GLY A 100 17.18 17.84 7.85
CA GLY A 100 16.59 18.71 6.82
C GLY A 100 17.54 19.08 5.65
N GLU A 101 18.82 19.32 5.93
CA GLU A 101 19.82 19.67 4.90
C GLU A 101 20.26 18.46 4.06
N LYS A 102 20.11 17.24 4.59
CA LYS A 102 20.45 15.97 3.91
C LYS A 102 19.28 15.38 3.12
N ILE A 103 18.14 16.07 3.06
CA ILE A 103 16.97 15.59 2.32
C ILE A 103 17.16 15.86 0.83
N SER A 104 17.47 14.80 0.08
CA SER A 104 17.52 14.80 -1.38
C SER A 104 16.24 14.20 -2.00
N ARG A 105 16.05 14.45 -3.29
CA ARG A 105 14.94 13.87 -4.08
C ARG A 105 14.99 12.34 -4.03
N GLU A 106 16.18 11.78 -4.22
CA GLU A 106 16.45 10.35 -4.21
C GLU A 106 16.13 9.72 -2.86
N LEU A 107 16.44 10.42 -1.76
CA LEU A 107 16.09 9.96 -0.42
C LEU A 107 14.57 9.92 -0.21
N LEU A 108 13.84 10.98 -0.58
CA LEU A 108 12.38 10.99 -0.47
C LEU A 108 11.72 9.90 -1.33
N VAL A 109 12.15 9.76 -2.58
CA VAL A 109 11.64 8.72 -3.49
C VAL A 109 11.98 7.33 -2.96
N GLY A 110 13.21 7.11 -2.50
CA GLY A 110 13.64 5.85 -1.91
C GLY A 110 12.82 5.46 -0.68
N ILE A 111 12.56 6.40 0.23
CA ILE A 111 11.71 6.17 1.42
C ILE A 111 10.27 5.86 0.99
N PHE A 112 9.72 6.63 0.06
CA PHE A 112 8.36 6.43 -0.43
C PHE A 112 8.17 5.03 -1.05
N ILE A 113 9.10 4.61 -1.92
CA ILE A 113 9.07 3.30 -2.59
C ILE A 113 9.21 2.16 -1.59
N THR A 114 10.16 2.26 -0.67
CA THR A 114 10.41 1.22 0.36
C THR A 114 9.24 1.09 1.33
N ALA A 115 8.60 2.20 1.68
CA ALA A 115 7.40 2.18 2.49
C ALA A 115 6.19 1.57 1.77
N ALA A 116 6.08 1.77 0.46
CA ALA A 116 5.05 1.17 -0.38
C ALA A 116 5.28 -0.33 -0.69
N GLY A 117 6.24 -1.00 -0.02
CA GLY A 117 6.48 -2.43 -0.18
C GLY A 117 7.27 -2.82 -1.43
N ALA A 118 7.74 -1.86 -2.22
CA ALA A 118 8.65 -2.10 -3.34
C ALA A 118 10.11 -1.97 -2.86
N GLY A 119 11.00 -2.84 -3.34
CA GLY A 119 12.44 -2.65 -3.11
C GLY A 119 12.87 -1.26 -3.58
N ALA A 120 13.81 -0.61 -2.85
CA ALA A 120 14.21 0.80 -3.02
C ALA A 120 14.76 1.19 -4.42
N GLY A 121 14.71 0.30 -5.41
CA GLY A 121 15.25 0.52 -6.75
C GLY A 121 16.76 0.75 -6.77
N GLY A 122 17.47 0.36 -5.71
CA GLY A 122 18.88 0.67 -5.51
C GLY A 122 19.19 2.10 -5.07
N LEU A 123 18.18 2.95 -4.83
CA LEU A 123 18.38 4.33 -4.34
C LEU A 123 18.87 4.38 -2.90
N LEU A 124 18.43 3.42 -2.07
CA LEU A 124 18.83 3.31 -0.67
C LEU A 124 19.55 1.99 -0.43
N VAL A 125 20.76 2.07 0.11
CA VAL A 125 21.51 0.90 0.59
C VAL A 125 21.68 1.00 2.10
N MET A 126 21.23 -0.01 2.81
CA MET A 126 21.26 -0.07 4.27
C MET A 126 22.42 -0.94 4.74
N HIS A 127 23.39 -0.37 5.46
CA HIS A 127 24.50 -1.12 6.04
C HIS A 127 24.94 -0.53 7.38
N GLY A 128 25.06 -1.37 8.42
CA GLY A 128 25.70 -1.00 9.69
C GLY A 128 25.16 0.26 10.39
N GLY A 129 23.85 0.50 10.36
CA GLY A 129 23.23 1.68 10.97
C GLY A 129 23.28 2.97 10.12
N LYS A 130 23.81 2.89 8.90
CA LYS A 130 23.83 3.97 7.92
C LYS A 130 22.89 3.70 6.76
N VAL A 131 22.39 4.78 6.16
CA VAL A 131 21.64 4.77 4.91
C VAL A 131 22.48 5.50 3.86
N LEU A 132 22.94 4.77 2.87
CA LEU A 132 23.62 5.34 1.71
C LEU A 132 22.57 5.71 0.67
N VAL A 133 22.54 6.99 0.30
CA VAL A 133 21.67 7.50 -0.77
C VAL A 133 22.48 7.53 -2.05
N ARG A 134 22.05 6.74 -3.03
CA ARG A 134 22.66 6.72 -4.36
C ARG A 134 22.06 7.80 -5.24
N ARG A 135 22.90 8.50 -6.00
CA ARG A 135 22.43 9.47 -6.99
C ARG A 135 21.85 8.72 -8.18
N ALA A 136 20.70 9.17 -8.65
CA ALA A 136 20.08 8.65 -9.85
C ALA A 136 20.13 9.68 -10.97
N SER A 137 20.37 9.22 -12.20
CA SER A 137 20.21 10.09 -13.37
C SER A 137 18.73 10.45 -13.56
N LEU A 138 18.46 11.59 -14.20
CA LEU A 138 17.10 12.03 -14.54
C LEU A 138 16.30 10.92 -15.25
N ARG A 139 16.94 10.18 -16.17
CA ARG A 139 16.30 9.07 -16.90
C ARG A 139 15.93 7.90 -16.00
N VAL A 140 16.78 7.58 -15.01
CA VAL A 140 16.49 6.54 -14.02
C VAL A 140 15.32 6.97 -13.15
N MET A 141 15.30 8.22 -12.69
CA MET A 141 14.19 8.77 -11.91
C MET A 141 12.87 8.79 -12.70
N GLN A 142 12.89 9.21 -13.96
CA GLN A 142 11.72 9.18 -14.85
C GLN A 142 11.18 7.75 -15.01
N ARG A 143 12.08 6.76 -15.16
CA ARG A 143 11.67 5.36 -15.26
C ARG A 143 11.06 4.84 -13.95
N ILE A 144 11.63 5.21 -12.81
CA ILE A 144 11.07 4.88 -11.48
C ILE A 144 9.68 5.50 -11.32
N ILE A 145 9.50 6.77 -11.70
CA ILE A 145 8.22 7.48 -11.60
C ILE A 145 7.18 6.88 -12.53
N ALA A 146 7.54 6.50 -13.75
CA ALA A 146 6.65 5.80 -14.67
C ALA A 146 6.21 4.42 -14.14
N LEU A 147 7.12 3.68 -13.49
CA LEU A 147 6.80 2.41 -12.84
C LEU A 147 5.86 2.60 -11.63
N LEU A 148 6.07 3.67 -10.85
CA LEU A 148 5.18 4.02 -9.74
C LEU A 148 3.80 4.43 -10.25
N GLY A 149 3.73 5.28 -11.27
CA GLY A 149 2.48 5.66 -11.91
C GLY A 149 1.71 4.43 -12.39
N GLY A 150 2.37 3.53 -13.11
CA GLY A 150 1.79 2.26 -13.56
C GLY A 150 1.28 1.39 -12.41
N ARG A 151 2.07 1.18 -11.34
CA ARG A 151 1.63 0.40 -10.17
C ARG A 151 0.46 1.04 -9.44
N ILE A 152 0.51 2.36 -9.20
CA ILE A 152 -0.56 3.10 -8.53
C ILE A 152 -1.84 3.03 -9.37
N THR A 153 -1.76 3.18 -10.70
CA THR A 153 -2.91 3.01 -11.59
C THR A 153 -3.45 1.58 -11.58
N GLN A 154 -2.59 0.56 -11.70
CA GLN A 154 -3.01 -0.83 -11.62
C GLN A 154 -3.66 -1.15 -10.27
N GLN A 155 -3.14 -0.60 -9.17
CA GLN A 155 -3.68 -0.81 -7.84
C GLN A 155 -5.00 -0.06 -7.62
N ALA A 156 -5.11 1.16 -8.13
CA ALA A 156 -6.36 1.92 -8.16
C ALA A 156 -7.44 1.17 -8.96
N LEU A 157 -7.07 0.49 -10.06
CA LEU A 157 -7.97 -0.31 -10.89
C LEU A 157 -8.33 -1.66 -10.26
N LYS A 158 -7.37 -2.39 -9.67
CA LYS A 158 -7.64 -3.64 -8.94
C LYS A 158 -8.54 -3.42 -7.73
N SER A 159 -8.31 -2.33 -7.00
CA SER A 159 -9.21 -1.86 -5.93
C SER A 159 -10.48 -1.18 -6.44
N ALA A 160 -10.68 -1.04 -7.76
CA ALA A 160 -11.88 -0.48 -8.35
C ALA A 160 -12.96 -1.53 -8.67
N VAL A 161 -12.59 -2.82 -8.75
CA VAL A 161 -13.56 -3.91 -9.01
C VAL A 161 -14.56 -4.10 -7.86
N SER A 162 -14.21 -3.67 -6.63
CA SER A 162 -15.08 -3.67 -5.45
C SER A 162 -15.60 -2.28 -5.03
N LYS A 163 -15.20 -1.19 -5.71
CA LYS A 163 -15.56 0.21 -5.35
C LYS A 163 -17.02 0.59 -5.63
N TRP A 164 -17.89 -0.39 -5.89
CA TRP A 164 -19.22 -0.16 -6.43
C TRP A 164 -20.34 -0.85 -5.66
N LEU A 165 -20.24 -0.89 -4.33
CA LEU A 165 -21.40 -0.68 -3.47
C LEU A 165 -21.31 0.73 -2.86
N PRO A 166 -22.38 1.56 -2.91
CA PRO A 166 -22.42 2.87 -2.25
C PRO A 166 -22.06 2.77 -0.75
N GLY A 167 -21.08 3.56 -0.27
CA GLY A 167 -20.63 3.59 1.13
C GLY A 167 -19.28 2.90 1.39
N VAL A 168 -19.07 1.72 0.80
CA VAL A 168 -17.92 0.81 1.06
C VAL A 168 -16.61 1.34 0.50
N GLY A 169 -16.66 1.91 -0.70
CA GLY A 169 -15.46 2.32 -1.43
C GLY A 169 -14.71 3.48 -0.77
N ALA A 170 -15.43 4.43 -0.18
CA ALA A 170 -14.83 5.61 0.46
C ALA A 170 -14.24 5.26 1.83
N ALA A 171 -14.96 4.43 2.60
CA ALA A 171 -14.52 3.85 3.87
C ALA A 171 -13.22 3.05 3.72
N ALA A 172 -13.22 2.07 2.81
CA ALA A 172 -12.06 1.24 2.54
C ALA A 172 -10.86 2.08 2.05
N MET A 173 -11.09 3.09 1.21
CA MET A 173 -10.04 4.02 0.76
C MET A 173 -9.52 4.92 1.87
N ALA A 174 -10.37 5.37 2.78
CA ALA A 174 -9.94 6.16 3.94
C ALA A 174 -9.01 5.33 4.85
N VAL A 175 -9.39 4.09 5.15
CA VAL A 175 -8.58 3.17 5.96
C VAL A 175 -7.28 2.81 5.25
N TRP A 176 -7.35 2.46 3.95
CA TRP A 176 -6.20 2.21 3.09
C TRP A 176 -5.19 3.35 3.16
N THR A 177 -5.66 4.55 2.85
CA THR A 177 -4.82 5.73 2.76
C THR A 177 -4.25 6.08 4.14
N GLY A 178 -5.02 5.92 5.21
CA GLY A 178 -4.56 6.09 6.58
C GLY A 178 -3.44 5.11 6.94
N TYR A 179 -3.61 3.83 6.62
CA TYR A 179 -2.61 2.78 6.85
C TYR A 179 -1.32 3.05 6.06
N LEU A 180 -1.41 3.28 4.75
CA LEU A 180 -0.25 3.53 3.90
C LEU A 180 0.51 4.78 4.36
N THR A 181 -0.22 5.84 4.72
CA THR A 181 0.38 7.08 5.27
C THR A 181 1.12 6.81 6.59
N LYS A 182 0.54 5.98 7.46
CA LYS A 182 1.18 5.58 8.73
C LYS A 182 2.48 4.81 8.48
N GLN A 183 2.45 3.86 7.55
CA GLN A 183 3.61 3.05 7.19
C GLN A 183 4.73 3.92 6.57
N ILE A 184 4.38 4.83 5.66
CA ILE A 184 5.31 5.83 5.10
C ILE A 184 5.95 6.65 6.23
N GLY A 185 5.15 7.14 7.17
CA GLY A 185 5.66 7.89 8.32
C GLY A 185 6.61 7.08 9.20
N GLN A 186 6.23 5.84 9.52
CA GLN A 186 7.05 4.95 10.35
C GLN A 186 8.39 4.61 9.68
N ARG A 187 8.36 4.26 8.38
CA ARG A 187 9.57 4.00 7.60
C ARG A 187 10.46 5.22 7.44
N ALA A 188 9.88 6.40 7.21
CA ALA A 188 10.63 7.65 7.22
C ALA A 188 11.34 7.85 8.56
N SER A 189 10.63 7.66 9.67
CA SER A 189 11.21 7.76 11.02
C SER A 189 12.36 6.75 11.23
N GLU A 190 12.21 5.51 10.79
CA GLU A 190 13.28 4.49 10.83
C GLU A 190 14.52 4.89 10.01
N VAL A 191 14.31 5.44 8.82
CA VAL A 191 15.39 5.87 7.91
C VAL A 191 16.09 7.11 8.46
N PHE A 192 15.37 8.12 8.94
CA PHE A 192 15.94 9.37 9.43
C PHE A 192 16.61 9.26 10.81
N LYS A 193 16.29 8.22 11.59
CA LYS A 193 17.03 7.88 12.83
C LYS A 193 18.44 7.35 12.55
N LYS A 194 18.69 6.84 11.35
CA LYS A 194 20.01 6.37 10.92
C LYS A 194 20.86 7.53 10.40
N ASP A 195 22.16 7.31 10.29
CA ASP A 195 23.02 8.31 9.67
C ASP A 195 22.88 8.25 8.15
N ILE A 196 22.66 9.41 7.53
CA ILE A 196 22.44 9.57 6.10
C ILE A 196 23.76 10.01 5.49
N VAL A 197 24.27 9.18 4.58
CA VAL A 197 25.52 9.41 3.85
C VAL A 197 25.18 9.48 2.37
N ASP A 198 25.65 10.52 1.70
CA ASP A 198 25.54 10.64 0.26
C ASP A 198 26.69 9.90 -0.42
N GLU A 199 26.41 9.32 -1.60
CA GLU A 199 27.39 8.62 -2.44
C GLU A 199 28.61 9.49 -2.83
N THR A 200 28.54 10.82 -2.64
CA THR A 200 29.64 11.76 -2.90
C THR A 200 30.83 11.62 -1.91
N GLU A 201 30.68 10.89 -0.79
CA GLU A 201 31.75 10.68 0.21
C GLU A 201 32.57 9.38 0.03
N LEU A 202 32.41 8.63 -1.06
CA LEU A 202 33.22 7.43 -1.35
C LEU A 202 33.66 7.39 -2.83
N LEU A 203 34.75 8.08 -3.13
CA LEU A 203 35.62 7.78 -4.27
C LEU A 203 36.58 6.66 -3.83
N ASP A 204 36.26 5.40 -4.13
CA ASP A 204 37.21 4.28 -4.39
C ASP A 204 36.57 2.87 -4.41
N VAL A 205 35.33 2.73 -4.92
CA VAL A 205 34.85 1.39 -5.36
C VAL A 205 34.08 1.54 -6.67
N ALA A 206 34.78 2.05 -7.70
CA ALA A 206 34.37 1.82 -9.07
C ALA A 206 34.59 0.35 -9.43
N GLU A 207 33.75 -0.17 -10.33
CA GLU A 207 33.85 -1.49 -10.97
C GLU A 207 33.45 -2.72 -10.12
N ASP A 208 32.16 -2.86 -9.79
CA ASP A 208 31.53 -4.20 -9.66
C ASP A 208 29.99 -4.24 -9.63
N LEU A 209 29.29 -3.10 -9.80
CA LEU A 209 27.82 -3.03 -9.65
C LEU A 209 27.02 -3.17 -10.96
N SER A 210 27.70 -3.39 -12.10
CA SER A 210 27.06 -3.54 -13.42
C SER A 210 26.40 -4.91 -13.66
N THR A 211 26.45 -5.84 -12.70
CA THR A 211 25.89 -7.20 -12.83
C THR A 211 24.82 -7.58 -11.81
N SER A 212 24.35 -6.65 -10.96
CA SER A 212 23.27 -6.95 -10.00
C SER A 212 21.88 -6.42 -10.41
N ALA A 213 21.77 -5.57 -11.43
CA ALA A 213 20.49 -5.13 -11.98
C ALA A 213 19.95 -6.05 -13.10
N ALA A 214 20.79 -6.98 -13.58
CA ALA A 214 20.46 -7.89 -14.69
C ALA A 214 19.99 -9.28 -14.24
N SER A 215 19.83 -9.55 -12.94
CA SER A 215 19.33 -10.86 -12.46
C SER A 215 17.99 -10.81 -11.70
N ALA A 216 17.27 -9.68 -11.71
CA ALA A 216 15.90 -9.60 -11.15
C ALA A 216 14.81 -9.59 -12.24
N ALA A 217 15.20 -9.81 -13.50
CA ALA A 217 14.29 -9.90 -14.64
C ALA A 217 14.67 -11.11 -15.48
N SER A 218 14.64 -12.29 -14.87
CA SER A 218 14.67 -13.56 -15.57
C SER A 218 13.75 -14.52 -14.83
N LEU A 219 12.52 -14.65 -15.35
CA LEU A 219 11.72 -15.86 -15.29
C LEU A 219 11.73 -16.60 -13.94
N GLU A 220 11.02 -16.08 -12.95
CA GLU A 220 10.34 -16.97 -12.01
C GLU A 220 8.86 -16.87 -12.35
N LYS A 221 8.28 -17.99 -12.78
CA LYS A 221 6.82 -18.14 -12.74
C LYS A 221 6.40 -17.87 -11.29
N ASP A 222 5.34 -17.09 -11.11
CA ASP A 222 4.87 -16.53 -9.83
C ASP A 222 4.42 -17.60 -8.80
N GLU A 223 5.32 -18.47 -8.30
CA GLU A 223 4.99 -19.41 -7.22
C GLU A 223 4.59 -18.67 -5.92
N GLU A 224 5.12 -17.46 -5.69
CA GLU A 224 4.72 -16.58 -4.59
C GLU A 224 3.34 -15.92 -4.79
N GLY A 225 2.93 -15.69 -6.05
CA GLY A 225 1.60 -15.14 -6.38
C GLY A 225 0.52 -16.18 -6.14
N ASP A 226 0.76 -17.40 -6.62
CA ASP A 226 -0.11 -18.57 -6.47
C ASP A 226 -0.31 -18.94 -5.00
N ALA A 227 0.74 -18.86 -4.18
CA ALA A 227 0.66 -19.11 -2.74
C ALA A 227 -0.17 -18.05 -1.99
N LEU A 228 -0.14 -16.80 -2.47
CA LEU A 228 -0.88 -15.68 -1.86
C LEU A 228 -2.37 -15.75 -2.18
N GLU A 229 -2.72 -16.04 -3.43
CA GLU A 229 -4.11 -16.26 -3.89
C GLU A 229 -4.76 -17.43 -3.13
N PHE A 230 -4.03 -18.54 -3.01
CA PHE A 230 -4.46 -19.69 -2.22
C PHE A 230 -4.75 -19.33 -0.75
N CYS A 231 -3.85 -18.59 -0.10
CA CYS A 231 -4.03 -18.16 1.29
C CYS A 231 -5.27 -17.27 1.46
N LYS A 232 -5.52 -16.33 0.53
CA LYS A 232 -6.70 -15.45 0.57
C LYS A 232 -8.00 -16.26 0.50
N LEU A 233 -8.08 -17.20 -0.46
CA LEU A 233 -9.25 -18.03 -0.65
C LEU A 233 -9.48 -18.99 0.51
N GLN A 234 -8.41 -19.53 1.09
CA GLN A 234 -8.50 -20.36 2.30
C GLN A 234 -9.11 -19.57 3.46
N VAL A 235 -8.68 -18.33 3.69
CA VAL A 235 -9.25 -17.48 4.75
C VAL A 235 -10.73 -17.20 4.52
N LEU A 236 -11.16 -16.96 3.28
CA LEU A 236 -12.57 -16.73 2.94
C LEU A 236 -13.43 -17.99 3.13
N ILE A 237 -12.91 -19.16 2.74
CA ILE A 237 -13.59 -20.45 2.97
C ILE A 237 -13.71 -20.76 4.46
N ASP A 238 -12.65 -20.50 5.22
CA ASP A 238 -12.64 -20.72 6.67
C ASP A 238 -13.61 -19.78 7.39
N LEU A 239 -13.72 -18.52 6.92
CA LEU A 239 -14.71 -17.56 7.40
C LEU A 239 -16.14 -18.06 7.15
N ALA A 240 -16.49 -18.42 5.92
CA ALA A 240 -17.84 -18.89 5.57
C ALA A 240 -18.23 -20.22 6.22
N LYS A 241 -17.30 -20.93 6.86
CA LYS A 241 -17.56 -22.21 7.52
C LYS A 241 -17.59 -22.12 9.03
N ILE A 242 -17.27 -20.97 9.60
CA ILE A 242 -16.96 -20.86 11.02
C ILE A 242 -18.18 -21.06 11.92
N ASP A 243 -19.36 -20.73 11.42
CA ASP A 243 -20.65 -20.93 12.06
C ASP A 243 -21.25 -22.34 11.79
N GLY A 244 -20.60 -23.11 10.89
CA GLY A 244 -20.99 -24.46 10.51
C GLY A 244 -22.06 -24.55 9.43
N ARG A 245 -22.42 -23.45 8.75
CA ARG A 245 -23.33 -23.42 7.60
C ARG A 245 -22.73 -22.52 6.52
N ILE A 246 -22.88 -22.90 5.26
CA ILE A 246 -22.51 -22.02 4.14
C ILE A 246 -23.80 -21.75 3.39
N ASP A 247 -24.24 -20.49 3.37
CA ASP A 247 -25.43 -20.10 2.61
C ASP A 247 -25.16 -20.13 1.08
N ASP A 248 -26.23 -20.20 0.28
CA ASP A 248 -26.15 -20.19 -1.18
C ASP A 248 -25.46 -18.91 -1.71
N GLU A 249 -25.62 -17.76 -1.06
CA GLU A 249 -24.99 -16.50 -1.49
C GLU A 249 -23.49 -16.42 -1.19
N GLU A 250 -23.06 -16.96 -0.05
CA GLU A 250 -21.66 -17.08 0.34
C GLU A 250 -20.93 -18.09 -0.54
N ARG A 251 -21.57 -19.23 -0.80
CA ARG A 251 -21.08 -20.25 -1.72
C ARG A 251 -20.83 -19.67 -3.12
N ARG A 252 -21.78 -18.91 -3.67
CA ARG A 252 -21.63 -18.24 -4.98
C ARG A 252 -20.49 -17.23 -4.99
N PHE A 253 -20.27 -16.52 -3.89
CA PHE A 253 -19.15 -15.58 -3.76
C PHE A 253 -17.82 -16.33 -3.85
N ILE A 254 -17.68 -17.41 -3.07
CA ILE A 254 -16.46 -18.23 -3.02
C ILE A 254 -16.22 -18.93 -4.35
N GLU A 255 -17.25 -19.49 -4.98
CA GLU A 255 -17.16 -20.15 -6.29
C GLU A 255 -16.70 -19.17 -7.38
N SER A 256 -17.25 -17.96 -7.42
CA SER A 256 -16.79 -16.90 -8.34
C SER A 256 -15.33 -16.48 -8.08
N ALA A 257 -14.92 -16.42 -6.81
CA ALA A 257 -13.54 -16.12 -6.44
C ALA A 257 -12.57 -17.25 -6.81
N LEU A 258 -13.00 -18.52 -6.74
CA LEU A 258 -12.23 -19.69 -7.16
C LEU A 258 -12.07 -19.78 -8.68
N GLU A 259 -13.11 -19.42 -9.45
CA GLU A 259 -13.08 -19.44 -10.91
C GLU A 259 -12.17 -18.36 -11.50
N SER A 260 -12.13 -17.18 -10.87
CA SER A 260 -11.30 -16.05 -11.29
C SER A 260 -9.84 -16.16 -10.87
N ALA A 261 -9.51 -17.03 -9.91
CA ALA A 261 -8.16 -17.17 -9.38
C ALA A 261 -7.26 -18.06 -10.27
N GLU A 262 -6.03 -17.57 -10.48
CA GLU A 262 -4.93 -18.33 -11.10
C GLU A 262 -4.36 -19.29 -10.06
N LEU A 263 -4.94 -20.50 -10.00
CA LEU A 263 -4.56 -21.54 -9.05
C LEU A 263 -4.12 -22.80 -9.79
N THR A 264 -3.12 -23.48 -9.23
CA THR A 264 -2.75 -24.81 -9.70
C THR A 264 -3.89 -25.81 -9.48
N PRO A 265 -3.99 -26.88 -10.28
CA PRO A 265 -5.02 -27.91 -10.11
C PRO A 265 -5.04 -28.52 -8.70
N ALA A 266 -3.87 -28.72 -8.10
CA ALA A 266 -3.73 -29.24 -6.74
C ALA A 266 -4.27 -28.26 -5.68
N GLN A 267 -4.02 -26.95 -5.85
CA GLN A 267 -4.57 -25.92 -4.96
C GLN A 267 -6.10 -25.83 -5.07
N ARG A 268 -6.66 -25.93 -6.29
CA ARG A 268 -8.13 -25.96 -6.48
C ARG A 268 -8.76 -27.18 -5.82
N GLU A 269 -8.14 -28.35 -5.96
CA GLU A 269 -8.60 -29.58 -5.30
C GLU A 269 -8.54 -29.43 -3.77
N GLN A 270 -7.47 -28.83 -3.23
CA GLN A 270 -7.31 -28.60 -1.80
C GLN A 270 -8.33 -27.58 -1.24
N LEU A 271 -8.60 -26.48 -1.95
CA LEU A 271 -9.63 -25.51 -1.56
C LEU A 271 -11.03 -26.11 -1.66
N GLY A 272 -11.31 -26.90 -2.71
CA GLY A 272 -12.56 -27.65 -2.84
C GLY A 272 -12.77 -28.67 -1.71
N ALA A 273 -11.71 -29.37 -1.31
CA ALA A 273 -11.73 -30.26 -0.14
C ALA A 273 -11.92 -29.48 1.17
N SER A 274 -11.35 -28.28 1.30
CA SER A 274 -11.57 -27.40 2.45
C SER A 274 -13.02 -26.96 2.56
N LEU A 275 -13.71 -26.67 1.43
CA LEU A 275 -15.15 -26.40 1.39
C LEU A 275 -15.98 -27.57 1.95
N ALA A 276 -15.58 -28.82 1.67
CA ALA A 276 -16.30 -30.02 2.09
C ALA A 276 -15.86 -30.61 3.45
N GLY A 277 -14.73 -30.16 4.00
CA GLY A 277 -14.03 -30.81 5.12
C GLY A 277 -13.67 -29.88 6.29
N LYS A 278 -12.63 -30.21 7.06
CA LYS A 278 -12.12 -29.37 8.16
C LYS A 278 -11.14 -28.31 7.66
N SER A 279 -11.23 -27.11 8.22
CA SER A 279 -10.28 -26.01 8.01
C SER A 279 -8.86 -26.42 8.39
N GLN A 280 -7.88 -25.98 7.58
CA GLN A 280 -6.46 -26.22 7.80
C GLN A 280 -5.80 -25.00 8.46
N ASP A 281 -4.60 -25.19 9.02
CA ASP A 281 -3.82 -24.07 9.56
C ASP A 281 -3.59 -23.00 8.49
N LEU A 282 -3.79 -21.74 8.88
CA LEU A 282 -3.58 -20.57 8.04
C LEU A 282 -2.08 -20.35 7.82
N ARG A 283 -1.52 -21.00 6.79
CA ARG A 283 -0.11 -20.85 6.38
C ARG A 283 0.02 -19.70 5.39
N GLY A 284 1.05 -18.87 5.56
CA GLY A 284 1.36 -17.78 4.62
C GLY A 284 0.73 -16.43 4.97
N LEU A 285 0.02 -16.33 6.09
CA LEU A 285 -0.53 -15.05 6.56
C LEU A 285 0.56 -14.00 6.83
N ASP A 286 1.77 -14.42 7.23
CA ASP A 286 2.91 -13.52 7.42
C ASP A 286 3.36 -12.88 6.09
N ALA A 287 3.35 -13.65 5.00
CA ALA A 287 3.66 -13.14 3.66
C ALA A 287 2.55 -12.20 3.14
N LEU A 288 1.31 -12.45 3.55
CA LEU A 288 0.18 -11.57 3.27
C LEU A 288 0.25 -10.28 4.10
N ALA A 289 0.61 -10.35 5.38
CA ALA A 289 0.83 -9.20 6.26
C ALA A 289 1.99 -8.31 5.79
N ALA A 290 3.01 -8.89 5.17
CA ALA A 290 4.09 -8.16 4.52
C ALA A 290 3.64 -7.42 3.24
N LYS A 291 2.47 -7.77 2.68
CA LYS A 291 1.86 -7.17 1.48
C LYS A 291 0.55 -6.46 1.88
N PRO A 292 0.61 -5.21 2.38
CA PRO A 292 -0.54 -4.52 2.97
C PRO A 292 -1.73 -4.43 2.00
N ASP A 293 -1.43 -4.31 0.70
CA ASP A 293 -2.41 -4.31 -0.37
C ASP A 293 -3.32 -5.55 -0.38
N SER A 294 -2.69 -6.70 -0.20
CA SER A 294 -3.37 -7.99 -0.22
C SER A 294 -4.04 -8.30 1.11
N ALA A 295 -3.49 -7.79 2.22
CA ALA A 295 -4.08 -7.90 3.55
C ALA A 295 -5.39 -7.10 3.68
N ILE A 296 -5.43 -5.86 3.20
CA ILE A 296 -6.64 -5.02 3.22
C ILE A 296 -7.70 -5.57 2.28
N ALA A 297 -7.31 -5.98 1.06
CA ALA A 297 -8.23 -6.60 0.12
C ALA A 297 -8.86 -7.87 0.70
N LEU A 298 -8.08 -8.68 1.41
CA LEU A 298 -8.61 -9.84 2.11
C LEU A 298 -9.61 -9.44 3.21
N LEU A 299 -9.24 -8.51 4.09
CA LEU A 299 -10.14 -8.03 5.15
C LEU A 299 -11.45 -7.45 4.61
N SER A 300 -11.37 -6.68 3.52
CA SER A 300 -12.55 -6.16 2.85
C SER A 300 -13.43 -7.29 2.30
N ASN A 301 -12.83 -8.27 1.62
CA ASN A 301 -13.57 -9.42 1.09
C ASN A 301 -14.21 -10.26 2.20
N MET A 302 -13.54 -10.36 3.36
CA MET A 302 -14.08 -11.04 4.53
C MET A 302 -15.31 -10.33 5.10
N VAL A 303 -15.26 -9.00 5.24
CA VAL A 303 -16.42 -8.21 5.72
C VAL A 303 -17.60 -8.30 4.75
N VAL A 304 -17.33 -8.23 3.44
CA VAL A 304 -18.37 -8.38 2.40
C VAL A 304 -18.98 -9.78 2.42
N LEU A 305 -18.17 -10.82 2.60
CA LEU A 305 -18.64 -12.20 2.68
C LEU A 305 -19.56 -12.40 3.90
N ALA A 306 -19.12 -11.97 5.08
CA ALA A 306 -19.85 -12.13 6.34
C ALA A 306 -21.10 -11.25 6.50
N LYS A 307 -21.37 -10.33 5.56
CA LYS A 307 -22.59 -9.50 5.55
C LYS A 307 -23.58 -9.93 4.48
N LYS A 308 -23.23 -10.93 3.69
CA LYS A 308 -23.94 -11.23 2.44
C LYS A 308 -25.34 -11.81 2.68
N ASP A 309 -25.48 -12.64 3.70
CA ASP A 309 -26.75 -13.20 4.15
C ASP A 309 -27.57 -12.26 5.06
N GLY A 310 -27.02 -11.08 5.38
CA GLY A 310 -27.66 -10.05 6.19
C GLY A 310 -27.58 -10.26 7.71
N ASP A 311 -26.92 -11.32 8.19
CA ASP A 311 -26.78 -11.60 9.63
C ASP A 311 -25.30 -11.75 10.03
N PHE A 312 -24.64 -10.62 10.32
CA PHE A 312 -23.22 -10.61 10.68
C PHE A 312 -22.95 -11.29 12.03
N HIS A 313 -22.68 -12.60 11.99
CA HIS A 313 -22.60 -13.46 13.16
C HIS A 313 -21.40 -13.10 14.06
N VAL A 314 -21.55 -13.35 15.37
CA VAL A 314 -20.51 -13.04 16.36
C VAL A 314 -19.22 -13.82 16.09
N THR A 315 -19.34 -15.06 15.59
CA THR A 315 -18.21 -15.94 15.22
C THR A 315 -17.41 -15.40 14.04
N GLU A 316 -18.09 -14.91 13.01
CA GLU A 316 -17.47 -14.28 11.84
C GLU A 316 -16.76 -12.98 12.22
N ARG A 317 -17.41 -12.15 13.06
CA ARG A 317 -16.83 -10.90 13.56
C ARG A 317 -15.56 -11.15 14.37
N LEU A 318 -15.57 -12.18 15.23
CA LEU A 318 -14.40 -12.58 16.00
C LEU A 318 -13.29 -13.11 15.09
N TYR A 319 -13.64 -13.84 14.03
CA TYR A 319 -12.69 -14.36 13.06
C TYR A 319 -12.04 -13.25 12.23
N ILE A 320 -12.82 -12.29 11.72
CA ILE A 320 -12.33 -11.10 11.01
C ILE A 320 -11.38 -10.30 11.91
N LYS A 321 -11.74 -10.10 13.18
CA LYS A 321 -10.88 -9.43 14.15
C LYS A 321 -9.56 -10.18 14.33
N ARG A 322 -9.62 -11.51 14.48
CA ARG A 322 -8.43 -12.34 14.66
C ARG A 322 -7.50 -12.32 13.45
N VAL A 323 -8.05 -12.47 12.24
CA VAL A 323 -7.28 -12.41 11.00
C VAL A 323 -6.72 -11.01 10.80
N GLY A 324 -7.49 -9.96 11.10
CA GLY A 324 -7.02 -8.57 11.05
C GLY A 324 -5.81 -8.31 11.94
N GLU A 325 -5.83 -8.81 13.18
CA GLU A 325 -4.67 -8.74 14.08
C GLU A 325 -3.44 -9.45 13.48
N LEU A 326 -3.63 -10.64 12.90
CA LEU A 326 -2.55 -11.40 12.26
C LEU A 326 -2.01 -10.71 11.00
N LEU A 327 -2.83 -9.90 10.34
CA LEU A 327 -2.43 -9.06 9.22
C LEU A 327 -1.80 -7.72 9.64
N GLY A 328 -1.67 -7.47 10.95
CA GLY A 328 -1.02 -6.29 11.51
C GLY A 328 -1.94 -5.09 11.74
N PHE A 329 -3.27 -5.28 11.69
CA PHE A 329 -4.26 -4.24 12.01
C PHE A 329 -4.55 -4.19 13.50
N ARG A 330 -4.88 -2.99 13.99
CA ARG A 330 -5.37 -2.83 15.36
C ARG A 330 -6.85 -3.22 15.46
N PRO A 331 -7.30 -3.74 16.61
CA PRO A 331 -8.71 -4.05 16.88
C PRO A 331 -9.69 -2.95 16.47
N GLU A 332 -9.34 -1.70 16.74
CA GLU A 332 -10.21 -0.55 16.46
C GLU A 332 -10.30 -0.27 14.94
N GLU A 333 -9.21 -0.49 14.20
CA GLU A 333 -9.16 -0.32 12.74
C GLU A 333 -10.03 -1.38 12.04
N VAL A 334 -10.07 -2.60 12.60
CA VAL A 334 -10.93 -3.68 12.09
C VAL A 334 -12.40 -3.42 12.42
N GLU A 335 -12.70 -2.87 13.60
CA GLU A 335 -14.07 -2.50 13.99
C GLU A 335 -14.61 -1.33 13.16
N GLU A 336 -13.79 -0.32 12.87
CA GLU A 336 -14.15 0.77 11.94
C GLU A 336 -14.50 0.21 10.55
N LEU A 337 -13.70 -0.70 10.00
CA LEU A 337 -13.99 -1.36 8.72
C LEU A 337 -15.30 -2.15 8.76
N ALA A 338 -15.57 -2.87 9.85
CA ALA A 338 -16.79 -3.67 9.99
C ALA A 338 -18.06 -2.81 10.20
N ALA A 339 -17.92 -1.60 10.75
CA ALA A 339 -19.03 -0.69 11.07
C ALA A 339 -19.50 0.18 9.89
N LEU A 340 -18.81 0.17 8.74
CA LEU A 340 -19.04 1.10 7.62
C LEU A 340 -20.08 0.63 6.58
N GLU A 341 -20.90 -0.38 6.90
CA GLU A 341 -22.14 -0.74 6.16
C GLU A 341 -23.25 -1.17 7.12
#